data_AF-A0A401ZFC2-F1
#
_entry.id   AF-A0A401ZFC2-F1
#
_cell.length_a   1.000
_cell.length_b   1.000
_cell.length_c   1.000
_cell.angle_alpha   90.00
_cell.angle_beta   90.00
_cell.angle_gamma   90.00
#
_symmetry.space_group_name_H-M   'P 1'
#
loop_
_entity.id
_entity.type
_entity.pdbx_description
1 polymer ?
#
loop_
_entity_poly.entity_id
_entity_poly.type
_entity_poly.pdbx_seq_one_letter_code
_entity_poly.pdbx_strand_id
1 'polypeptide(L)'
;MRRNVAALHVRKRSLVYLACLLFCLSLFISACTGDSNNTSRSAGGASATATPAPAALNSLNWCGKPSEIFRDQASSHAQAVASKTTNLGPADDKPKTITDWNTVKQNLGFTIYLPKTLPAGTCLLNVSGSLRDPIFGSNFTITYVLPDQNALSFSQAPVRVKNVTFQCNVSQSSTSTGNAKATSTPSTSGGQESIQLCNGIRDQTNIVFSARGSTATLQQFFQNLQPDVDWTPAK
;
A
#
# COMPACT_ATOMS: atom_id res chain seq x y z
N MET A 1 -17.28 -22.49 71.00
CA MET A 1 -18.28 -21.82 70.13
C MET A 1 -17.85 -21.95 68.68
N ARG A 2 -18.83 -22.33 67.84
CA ARG A 2 -18.98 -22.34 66.36
C ARG A 2 -17.77 -22.33 65.40
N ARG A 3 -17.86 -23.31 64.49
CA ARG A 3 -17.14 -23.58 63.24
C ARG A 3 -17.24 -22.43 62.22
N ASN A 4 -16.27 -22.36 61.30
CA ASN A 4 -16.50 -21.97 59.91
C ASN A 4 -15.73 -22.91 58.97
N VAL A 5 -16.46 -23.59 58.09
CA VAL A 5 -15.96 -24.37 56.96
C VAL A 5 -16.62 -23.77 55.73
N ALA A 6 -15.82 -23.30 54.78
CA ALA A 6 -16.31 -22.95 53.44
C ALA A 6 -15.20 -23.14 52.41
N ALA A 7 -15.17 -24.31 51.78
CA ALA A 7 -14.51 -24.51 50.49
C ALA A 7 -15.04 -25.79 49.85
N LEU A 8 -15.84 -25.66 48.78
CA LEU A 8 -16.01 -26.63 47.67
C LEU A 8 -17.31 -26.34 46.91
N HIS A 9 -17.33 -25.29 46.08
CA HIS A 9 -18.42 -25.08 45.11
C HIS A 9 -17.94 -24.56 43.73
N VAL A 10 -16.66 -24.76 43.37
CA VAL A 10 -16.08 -24.24 42.11
C VAL A 10 -15.90 -25.32 41.01
N ARG A 11 -16.02 -26.62 41.33
CA ARG A 11 -15.63 -27.69 40.37
C ARG A 11 -16.68 -28.11 39.35
N LYS A 12 -17.99 -27.87 39.57
CA LYS A 12 -19.05 -28.45 38.70
C LYS A 12 -19.41 -27.61 37.48
N ARG A 13 -19.22 -26.29 37.51
CA ARG A 13 -19.57 -25.40 36.37
C ARG A 13 -18.55 -25.47 35.22
N SER A 14 -17.27 -25.71 35.54
CA SER A 14 -16.19 -25.79 34.54
C SER A 14 -16.34 -26.99 33.57
N LEU A 15 -16.83 -28.13 34.07
CA LEU A 15 -17.06 -29.32 33.25
C LEU A 15 -18.17 -29.15 32.20
N VAL A 16 -19.20 -28.36 32.51
CA VAL A 16 -20.31 -28.10 31.57
C VAL A 16 -19.85 -27.21 30.41
N TYR A 17 -19.01 -26.21 30.66
CA TYR A 17 -18.44 -25.36 29.61
C TYR A 17 -17.49 -26.12 28.69
N LEU A 18 -16.67 -27.02 29.24
CA LEU A 18 -15.77 -27.86 28.44
C LEU A 18 -16.54 -28.81 27.50
N ALA A 19 -17.64 -29.40 27.99
CA ALA A 19 -18.51 -30.27 27.19
C ALA A 19 -19.23 -29.52 26.05
N CYS A 20 -19.74 -28.31 26.31
CA CYS A 20 -20.34 -27.48 25.26
C CYS A 20 -19.33 -27.06 24.19
N LEU A 21 -18.09 -26.73 24.58
CA LEU A 21 -17.05 -26.28 23.64
C LEU A 21 -16.60 -27.43 22.71
N LEU A 22 -16.53 -28.66 23.23
CA LEU A 22 -16.26 -29.86 22.44
C LEU A 22 -17.40 -30.20 21.47
N PHE A 23 -18.65 -29.98 21.86
CA PHE A 23 -19.81 -30.22 20.99
C PHE A 23 -19.94 -29.18 19.87
N CYS A 24 -19.55 -27.94 20.11
CA CYS A 24 -19.51 -26.92 19.05
C CYS A 24 -18.40 -27.21 18.03
N LEU A 25 -17.25 -27.76 18.44
CA LEU A 25 -16.14 -28.06 17.53
C LEU A 25 -16.45 -29.19 16.53
N SER A 26 -17.29 -30.18 16.90
CA SER A 26 -17.64 -31.28 15.99
C SER A 26 -18.56 -30.84 14.84
N LEU A 27 -19.35 -29.77 15.02
CA LEU A 27 -20.23 -29.23 13.98
C LEU A 27 -19.47 -28.50 12.87
N PHE A 28 -18.24 -28.01 13.14
CA PHE A 28 -17.43 -27.32 12.13
C PHE A 28 -16.64 -28.27 11.21
N ILE A 29 -16.54 -29.56 11.53
CA ILE A 29 -15.73 -30.51 10.75
C ILE A 29 -16.55 -31.18 9.61
N SER A 30 -17.88 -31.19 9.68
CA SER A 30 -18.74 -31.81 8.63
C SER A 30 -19.03 -30.94 7.40
N ALA A 31 -18.48 -29.73 7.29
CA ALA A 31 -18.72 -28.84 6.15
C ALA A 31 -17.65 -28.92 5.04
N CYS A 32 -16.64 -29.79 5.18
CA CYS A 32 -15.53 -29.91 4.21
C CYS A 32 -15.47 -31.24 3.44
N THR A 33 -16.37 -32.18 3.66
CA THR A 33 -16.50 -33.38 2.80
C THR A 33 -17.40 -33.07 1.62
N GLY A 34 -16.83 -32.38 0.62
CA GLY A 34 -17.39 -32.28 -0.72
C GLY A 34 -17.24 -33.61 -1.46
N ASP A 35 -18.36 -34.33 -1.56
CA ASP A 35 -18.56 -35.57 -2.28
C ASP A 35 -18.20 -35.40 -3.77
N SER A 36 -17.08 -36.00 -4.20
CA SER A 36 -16.65 -36.02 -5.60
C SER A 36 -17.03 -37.34 -6.24
N ASN A 37 -18.30 -37.47 -6.64
CA ASN A 37 -18.70 -38.51 -7.58
C ASN A 37 -19.95 -38.10 -8.36
N ASN A 38 -19.77 -37.40 -9.49
CA ASN A 38 -20.69 -37.59 -10.59
C ASN A 38 -20.02 -37.39 -11.95
N THR A 39 -20.15 -38.43 -12.77
CA THR A 39 -19.68 -38.49 -14.14
C THR A 39 -20.73 -37.84 -15.03
N SER A 40 -20.41 -36.72 -15.68
CA SER A 40 -21.11 -36.30 -16.89
C SER A 40 -20.13 -35.66 -17.86
N ARG A 41 -19.94 -36.33 -18.98
CA ARG A 41 -19.28 -35.80 -20.18
C ARG A 41 -19.97 -34.50 -20.59
N SER A 42 -19.20 -33.42 -20.74
CA SER A 42 -19.31 -32.56 -21.91
C SER A 42 -18.08 -31.67 -22.06
N ALA A 43 -17.71 -31.49 -23.32
CA ALA A 43 -16.48 -30.92 -23.84
C ALA A 43 -16.25 -29.45 -23.44
N GLY A 44 -14.97 -29.04 -23.44
CA GLY A 44 -14.56 -27.63 -23.42
C GLY A 44 -13.75 -27.24 -22.19
N GLY A 45 -12.66 -27.96 -21.90
CA GLY A 45 -11.67 -27.55 -20.91
C GLY A 45 -10.94 -26.29 -21.38
N ALA A 46 -11.54 -25.12 -21.17
CA ALA A 46 -10.79 -23.88 -21.09
C ALA A 46 -9.83 -24.04 -19.91
N SER A 47 -8.54 -24.22 -20.20
CA SER A 47 -7.49 -24.22 -19.20
C SER A 47 -7.58 -22.90 -18.44
N ALA A 48 -8.15 -22.91 -17.24
CA ALA A 48 -8.15 -21.76 -16.36
C ALA A 48 -6.68 -21.43 -16.09
N THR A 49 -6.18 -20.41 -16.77
CA THR A 49 -4.81 -19.94 -16.60
C THR A 49 -4.72 -19.45 -15.16
N ALA A 50 -3.86 -20.07 -14.35
CA ALA A 50 -3.70 -19.70 -12.96
C ALA A 50 -3.38 -18.21 -12.87
N THR A 51 -4.18 -17.45 -12.11
CA THR A 51 -3.90 -16.04 -11.85
C THR A 51 -2.54 -15.96 -11.16
N PRO A 52 -1.56 -15.23 -11.72
CA PRO A 52 -0.24 -15.22 -11.14
C PRO A 52 -0.25 -14.54 -9.76
N ALA A 53 0.52 -15.08 -8.83
CA ALA A 53 0.57 -14.62 -7.45
C ALA A 53 1.13 -13.18 -7.34
N PRO A 54 0.67 -12.36 -6.37
CA PRO A 54 1.23 -11.03 -6.14
C PRO A 54 2.75 -11.05 -5.95
N ALA A 55 3.44 -10.04 -6.48
CA ALA A 55 4.89 -9.91 -6.44
C ALA A 55 5.34 -8.92 -5.36
N ALA A 56 6.47 -9.19 -4.70
CA ALA A 56 7.11 -8.26 -3.78
C ALA A 56 7.70 -7.06 -4.55
N LEU A 57 7.74 -5.88 -3.94
CA LEU A 57 8.14 -4.64 -4.65
C LEU A 57 9.59 -4.71 -5.18
N ASN A 58 10.53 -5.28 -4.41
CA ASN A 58 11.91 -5.48 -4.84
C ASN A 58 12.11 -6.55 -5.93
N SER A 59 11.06 -7.32 -6.27
CA SER A 59 11.08 -8.28 -7.37
C SER A 59 10.48 -7.71 -8.67
N LEU A 60 9.99 -6.46 -8.64
CA LEU A 60 9.41 -5.81 -9.81
C LEU A 60 10.50 -5.35 -10.77
N ASN A 61 10.23 -5.48 -12.07
CA ASN A 61 11.08 -4.91 -13.11
C ASN A 61 10.73 -3.45 -13.34
N TRP A 62 11.65 -2.69 -13.94
CA TRP A 62 11.33 -1.38 -14.50
C TRP A 62 10.42 -1.52 -15.72
N CYS A 63 9.46 -0.61 -15.88
CA CYS A 63 8.59 -0.57 -17.08
C CYS A 63 9.37 -0.24 -18.36
N GLY A 64 10.59 0.28 -18.21
CA GLY A 64 11.47 0.67 -19.29
C GLY A 64 12.86 0.95 -18.74
N LYS A 65 13.47 2.06 -19.18
CA LYS A 65 14.75 2.49 -18.60
C LYS A 65 14.57 2.85 -17.13
N PRO A 66 15.47 2.41 -16.23
CA PRO A 66 15.44 2.82 -14.84
C PRO A 66 15.41 4.35 -14.70
N SER A 67 14.47 4.84 -13.89
CA SER A 67 14.32 6.26 -13.57
C SER A 67 14.32 6.41 -12.05
N GLU A 68 15.51 6.58 -11.49
CA GLU A 68 15.74 6.80 -10.07
C GLU A 68 16.50 8.11 -9.89
N ILE A 69 15.84 9.13 -9.36
CA ILE A 69 16.41 10.49 -9.27
C ILE A 69 16.16 11.08 -7.88
N PHE A 70 17.20 11.09 -7.05
CA PHE A 70 17.19 11.80 -5.78
C PHE A 70 18.10 13.00 -5.83
N ARG A 71 17.64 14.13 -5.29
CA ARG A 71 18.40 15.38 -5.28
C ARG A 71 18.55 15.89 -3.86
N ASP A 72 19.78 16.20 -3.49
CA ASP A 72 20.05 16.97 -2.30
C ASP A 72 19.89 18.47 -2.60
N GLN A 73 19.03 19.13 -1.83
CA GLN A 73 18.66 20.54 -2.02
C GLN A 73 19.06 21.42 -0.84
N ALA A 74 19.91 20.92 0.06
CA ALA A 74 20.37 21.72 1.19
C ALA A 74 21.12 22.98 0.71
N SER A 75 20.81 24.12 1.32
CA SER A 75 21.63 25.33 1.19
C SER A 75 22.79 25.31 2.18
N SER A 76 23.89 25.98 1.85
CA SER A 76 25.02 26.23 2.76
C SER A 76 24.56 26.85 4.09
N HIS A 77 23.55 27.73 4.05
CA HIS A 77 22.94 28.33 5.24
C HIS A 77 22.19 27.31 6.11
N ALA A 78 21.43 26.38 5.51
CA ALA A 78 20.71 25.35 6.27
C ALA A 78 21.64 24.32 6.94
N GLN A 79 22.82 24.07 6.35
CA GLN A 79 23.82 23.18 6.96
C GLN A 79 24.50 23.79 8.20
N ALA A 80 24.78 25.10 8.18
CA ALA A 80 25.42 25.80 9.29
C ALA A 80 24.58 25.81 10.57
N VAL A 81 23.25 25.83 10.45
CA VAL A 81 22.32 25.84 11.60
C VAL A 81 22.16 24.44 12.22
N ALA A 82 22.40 23.37 11.45
CA ALA A 82 22.15 22.00 11.90
C ALA A 82 23.35 21.31 12.56
N SER A 83 24.55 21.90 12.55
CA SER A 83 25.83 21.33 13.05
C SER A 83 26.10 19.86 12.65
N LYS A 84 25.46 19.39 11.57
CA LYS A 84 25.58 18.04 11.04
C LYS A 84 26.34 18.11 9.73
N THR A 85 27.63 17.79 9.79
CA THR A 85 28.42 17.43 8.60
C THR A 85 27.89 16.10 8.10
N THR A 86 27.08 16.12 7.04
CA THR A 86 26.75 14.92 6.27
C THR A 86 27.65 14.86 5.05
N ASN A 87 27.95 13.67 4.52
CA ASN A 87 28.61 13.52 3.20
C ASN A 87 27.70 13.94 2.02
N LEU A 88 26.59 14.62 2.32
CA LEU A 88 25.57 15.13 1.42
C LEU A 88 25.74 16.67 1.33
N GLY A 89 25.77 17.22 0.12
CA GLY A 89 26.22 18.59 -0.17
C GLY A 89 25.40 19.74 0.47
N PRO A 90 25.92 20.99 0.47
CA PRO A 90 26.97 21.44 -0.42
C PRO A 90 28.27 21.91 0.28
N ALA A 91 29.40 21.59 -0.33
CA ALA A 91 30.59 22.46 -0.24
C ALA A 91 30.54 23.61 -1.27
N ASP A 92 29.67 23.54 -2.31
CA ASP A 92 29.73 24.40 -3.53
C ASP A 92 28.38 24.99 -4.02
N ASP A 93 27.36 25.16 -3.17
CA ASP A 93 26.04 25.77 -3.48
C ASP A 93 25.25 25.21 -4.69
N LYS A 94 25.47 23.96 -5.12
CA LYS A 94 24.74 23.31 -6.23
C LYS A 94 23.96 22.07 -5.78
N PRO A 95 22.73 21.83 -6.27
CA PRO A 95 22.00 20.59 -6.03
C PRO A 95 22.78 19.38 -6.53
N LYS A 96 22.90 18.33 -5.70
CA LYS A 96 23.64 17.11 -6.03
C LYS A 96 22.68 15.94 -6.24
N THR A 97 22.84 15.22 -7.34
CA THR A 97 22.11 13.95 -7.54
C THR A 97 22.71 12.86 -6.65
N ILE A 98 21.87 12.12 -5.93
CA ILE A 98 22.22 10.98 -5.11
C ILE A 98 21.71 9.72 -5.81
N THR A 99 22.59 8.75 -6.00
CA THR A 99 22.28 7.48 -6.70
C THR A 99 22.23 6.28 -5.77
N ASP A 100 22.61 6.45 -4.50
CA ASP A 100 22.57 5.38 -3.49
C ASP A 100 21.32 5.52 -2.62
N TRP A 101 20.42 4.54 -2.73
CA TRP A 101 19.20 4.50 -1.94
C TRP A 101 19.46 4.49 -0.43
N ASN A 102 20.50 3.81 0.05
CA ASN A 102 20.78 3.74 1.49
C ASN A 102 21.08 5.14 2.05
N THR A 103 21.88 5.91 1.32
CA THR A 103 22.15 7.32 1.63
C THR A 103 20.86 8.14 1.66
N VAL A 104 19.97 7.97 0.68
CA VAL A 104 18.68 8.68 0.65
C VAL A 104 17.82 8.29 1.85
N LYS A 105 17.62 6.99 2.08
CA LYS A 105 16.80 6.44 3.17
C LYS A 105 17.21 6.99 4.53
N GLN A 106 18.51 7.07 4.81
CA GLN A 106 19.04 7.59 6.08
C GLN A 106 18.83 9.10 6.27
N ASN A 107 18.64 9.85 5.19
CA ASN A 107 18.60 11.32 5.20
C ASN A 107 17.22 11.91 4.85
N LEU A 108 16.20 11.08 4.59
CA LEU A 108 14.83 11.52 4.38
C LEU A 108 14.25 12.21 5.61
N GLY A 109 14.54 11.71 6.81
CA GLY A 109 13.99 12.25 8.05
C GLY A 109 12.51 11.92 8.29
N PHE A 110 11.95 10.97 7.55
CA PHE A 110 10.61 10.40 7.77
C PHE A 110 10.57 8.94 7.27
N THR A 111 9.57 8.17 7.70
CA THR A 111 9.38 6.78 7.31
C THR A 111 8.51 6.68 6.05
N ILE A 112 8.94 5.91 5.06
CA ILE A 112 8.16 5.64 3.86
C ILE A 112 7.25 4.44 4.11
N TYR A 113 5.99 4.56 3.69
CA TYR A 113 5.00 3.50 3.75
C TYR A 113 4.61 3.05 2.35
N LEU A 114 4.73 1.76 2.06
CA LEU A 114 4.41 1.17 0.75
C LEU A 114 3.62 -0.13 0.93
N PRO A 115 2.89 -0.59 -0.10
CA PRO A 115 2.30 -1.93 -0.08
C PRO A 115 3.41 -2.98 -0.03
N LYS A 116 3.20 -4.09 0.66
CA LYS A 116 4.18 -5.19 0.72
C LYS A 116 4.33 -5.92 -0.63
N THR A 117 3.25 -5.98 -1.39
CA THR A 117 3.16 -6.69 -2.67
C THR A 117 2.22 -5.96 -3.62
N LEU A 118 2.44 -6.10 -4.92
CA LEU A 118 1.57 -5.61 -5.98
C LEU A 118 1.14 -6.75 -6.90
N PRO A 119 0.05 -6.60 -7.69
CA PRO A 119 -0.37 -7.61 -8.65
C PRO A 119 0.75 -8.02 -9.61
N ALA A 120 0.80 -9.30 -9.98
CA ALA A 120 1.78 -9.79 -10.95
C ALA A 120 1.64 -9.08 -12.29
N GLY A 121 2.76 -8.75 -12.92
CA GLY A 121 2.81 -7.95 -14.14
C GLY A 121 2.88 -6.43 -13.89
N THR A 122 2.87 -6.01 -12.62
CA THR A 122 3.22 -4.64 -12.26
C THR A 122 4.69 -4.36 -12.58
N CYS A 123 5.00 -3.15 -13.02
CA CYS A 123 6.37 -2.68 -13.19
C CYS A 123 6.58 -1.32 -12.52
N LEU A 124 7.83 -1.05 -12.14
CA LEU A 124 8.25 0.22 -11.55
C LEU A 124 8.51 1.24 -12.67
N LEU A 125 7.82 2.37 -12.63
CA LEU A 125 7.95 3.41 -13.67
C LEU A 125 9.00 4.46 -13.32
N ASN A 126 8.90 5.00 -12.11
CA ASN A 126 9.78 6.08 -11.65
C ASN A 126 9.88 6.09 -10.13
N VAL A 127 11.07 6.43 -9.63
CA VAL A 127 11.30 6.80 -8.23
C VAL A 127 12.08 8.10 -8.19
N SER A 128 11.61 9.04 -7.40
CA SER A 128 12.28 10.32 -7.27
C SER A 128 12.07 10.95 -5.91
N GLY A 129 12.92 11.89 -5.55
CA GLY A 129 12.70 12.67 -4.34
C GLY A 129 13.73 13.77 -4.16
N SER A 130 13.50 14.61 -3.17
CA SER A 130 14.43 15.61 -2.71
C SER A 130 14.76 15.39 -1.24
N LEU A 131 15.99 15.72 -0.86
CA LEU A 131 16.42 15.77 0.52
C LEU A 131 16.64 17.22 0.93
N ARG A 132 16.23 17.55 2.16
CA ARG A 132 16.60 18.80 2.84
C ARG A 132 16.28 20.07 2.04
N ASP A 133 15.18 20.06 1.28
CA ASP A 133 14.68 21.27 0.65
C ASP A 133 14.35 22.31 1.74
N PRO A 134 14.89 23.53 1.67
CA PRO A 134 14.72 24.52 2.73
C PRO A 134 13.27 24.98 2.90
N ILE A 135 12.44 24.86 1.86
CA ILE A 135 11.04 25.28 1.86
C ILE A 135 10.16 24.08 2.20
N PHE A 136 10.29 22.99 1.44
CA PHE A 136 9.37 21.85 1.45
C PHE A 136 9.87 20.65 2.26
N GLY A 137 11.15 20.63 2.64
CA GLY A 137 11.79 19.51 3.33
C GLY A 137 12.00 18.33 2.39
N SER A 138 12.32 17.17 2.96
CA SER A 138 12.50 15.97 2.15
C SER A 138 11.17 15.44 1.61
N ASN A 139 11.19 14.84 0.43
CA ASN A 139 10.04 14.14 -0.15
C ASN A 139 10.49 12.85 -0.86
N PHE A 140 9.52 11.98 -1.10
CA PHE A 140 9.71 10.72 -1.81
C PHE A 140 8.50 10.45 -2.70
N THR A 141 8.74 10.08 -3.95
CA THR A 141 7.72 9.73 -4.93
C THR A 141 8.08 8.42 -5.59
N ILE A 142 7.10 7.54 -5.74
CA ILE A 142 7.24 6.26 -6.44
C ILE A 142 5.99 5.98 -7.25
N THR A 143 6.17 5.54 -8.50
CA THR A 143 5.07 5.26 -9.41
C THR A 143 5.24 3.89 -10.05
N TYR A 144 4.16 3.12 -10.06
CA TYR A 144 4.05 1.81 -10.68
C TYR A 144 3.03 1.84 -11.82
N VAL A 145 3.22 1.00 -12.82
CA VAL A 145 2.19 0.67 -13.81
C VAL A 145 1.67 -0.73 -13.48
N LEU A 146 0.38 -0.82 -13.21
CA LEU A 146 -0.35 -2.04 -12.91
C LEU A 146 -0.63 -2.85 -14.21
N PRO A 147 -0.99 -4.14 -14.11
CA PRO A 147 -1.18 -4.99 -15.29
C PRO A 147 -2.27 -4.52 -16.25
N ASP A 148 -3.26 -3.80 -15.73
CA ASP A 148 -4.36 -3.17 -16.46
C ASP A 148 -3.99 -1.79 -17.06
N GLN A 149 -2.69 -1.47 -17.10
CA GLN A 149 -2.13 -0.19 -17.57
C GLN A 149 -2.52 1.02 -16.71
N ASN A 150 -3.10 0.82 -15.52
CA ASN A 150 -3.37 1.91 -14.59
C ASN A 150 -2.11 2.26 -13.78
N ALA A 151 -1.97 3.54 -13.43
CA ALA A 151 -0.88 4.00 -12.59
C ALA A 151 -1.27 3.94 -11.11
N LEU A 152 -0.35 3.47 -10.28
CA LEU A 152 -0.37 3.61 -8.83
C LEU A 152 0.80 4.50 -8.43
N SER A 153 0.54 5.70 -7.91
CA SER A 153 1.58 6.65 -7.53
C SER A 153 1.47 7.03 -6.06
N PHE A 154 2.60 7.13 -5.36
CA PHE A 154 2.70 7.63 -3.99
C PHE A 154 3.62 8.85 -3.97
N SER A 155 3.22 9.87 -3.24
CA SER A 155 4.01 11.05 -2.89
C SER A 155 3.97 11.22 -1.36
N GLN A 156 5.14 11.18 -0.73
CA GLN A 156 5.29 11.11 0.71
C GLN A 156 6.24 12.20 1.20
N ALA A 157 5.91 12.80 2.34
CA ALA A 157 6.65 13.89 2.96
C ALA A 157 6.40 13.91 4.47
N PRO A 158 7.27 14.54 5.27
CA PRO A 158 7.03 14.70 6.70
C PRO A 158 5.76 15.55 6.94
N VAL A 159 5.02 15.20 7.99
CA VAL A 159 3.81 15.94 8.39
C VAL A 159 4.17 17.37 8.80
N ARG A 160 3.62 18.35 8.09
CA ARG A 160 3.69 19.78 8.46
C ARG A 160 2.42 20.29 9.11
N VAL A 161 1.28 19.67 8.79
CA VAL A 161 -0.04 20.01 9.32
C VAL A 161 -0.61 18.79 10.03
N LYS A 162 -0.82 18.91 11.34
CA LYS A 162 -1.49 17.89 12.14
C LYS A 162 -3.01 18.03 11.90
N ASN A 163 -3.76 16.92 11.88
CA ASN A 163 -5.23 16.83 11.67
C ASN A 163 -5.73 16.51 10.24
N VAL A 164 -4.91 15.90 9.40
CA VAL A 164 -5.42 15.36 8.12
C VAL A 164 -6.06 13.99 8.39
N THR A 165 -7.38 13.91 8.27
CA THR A 165 -8.09 12.63 8.17
C THR A 165 -7.91 12.03 6.78
N PHE A 166 -8.01 10.70 6.68
CA PHE A 166 -7.98 10.04 5.38
C PHE A 166 -9.12 10.55 4.50
N GLN A 167 -8.80 11.03 3.31
CA GLN A 167 -9.77 11.58 2.36
C GLN A 167 -9.35 11.18 0.94
N CYS A 168 -10.33 11.01 0.06
CA CYS A 168 -10.11 10.79 -1.36
C CYS A 168 -11.00 11.72 -2.17
N ASN A 169 -10.43 12.27 -3.24
CA ASN A 169 -11.15 13.05 -4.23
C ASN A 169 -11.11 12.32 -5.56
N VAL A 170 -12.26 12.19 -6.21
CA VAL A 170 -12.35 11.60 -7.54
C VAL A 170 -11.67 12.53 -8.53
N SER A 171 -10.59 12.06 -9.16
CA SER A 171 -9.99 12.74 -10.30
C SER A 171 -10.79 12.30 -11.52
N GLN A 172 -11.58 13.21 -12.10
CA GLN A 172 -12.36 12.89 -13.29
C GLN A 172 -11.40 12.40 -14.40
N SER A 173 -11.63 11.17 -14.87
CA SER A 173 -11.02 10.66 -16.08
C SER A 173 -11.48 11.55 -17.22
N SER A 174 -10.57 12.25 -17.89
CA SER A 174 -10.85 12.94 -19.14
C SER A 174 -11.20 11.91 -20.22
N THR A 175 -12.47 11.54 -20.31
CA THR A 175 -13.01 11.04 -21.58
C THR A 175 -13.05 12.23 -22.52
N SER A 176 -12.29 12.12 -23.62
CA SER A 176 -12.31 13.04 -24.74
C SER A 176 -13.74 13.46 -25.06
N THR A 177 -13.99 14.77 -25.08
CA THR A 177 -15.24 15.40 -25.51
C THR A 177 -15.41 15.17 -27.02
N GLY A 178 -15.86 13.97 -27.38
CA GLY A 178 -16.52 13.73 -28.66
C GLY A 178 -17.96 14.19 -28.52
N ASN A 179 -18.32 15.28 -29.21
CA ASN A 179 -19.70 15.70 -29.41
C ASN A 179 -20.56 14.50 -29.85
N ALA A 180 -21.44 14.01 -29.00
CA ALA A 180 -22.50 13.09 -29.40
C ALA A 180 -23.77 13.41 -28.63
N LYS A 181 -24.69 14.07 -29.34
CA LYS A 181 -26.08 14.28 -28.99
C LYS A 181 -26.83 12.94 -28.98
N ALA A 182 -27.61 12.74 -27.92
CA ALA A 182 -28.79 11.86 -27.79
C ALA A 182 -28.62 10.33 -27.67
N THR A 183 -29.13 9.85 -26.52
CA THR A 183 -30.01 8.67 -26.33
C THR A 183 -29.49 7.27 -26.69
N SER A 184 -29.06 6.51 -25.67
CA SER A 184 -29.24 5.04 -25.64
C SER A 184 -28.96 4.45 -24.24
N THR A 185 -29.97 3.74 -23.73
CA THR A 185 -30.02 2.54 -22.86
C THR A 185 -28.79 2.18 -22.00
N PRO A 186 -28.95 1.85 -20.68
CA PRO A 186 -27.84 1.40 -19.85
C PRO A 186 -27.34 0.03 -20.34
N SER A 187 -26.20 0.05 -21.03
CA SER A 187 -25.41 -1.15 -21.28
C SER A 187 -24.60 -1.47 -20.03
N THR A 188 -24.84 -2.65 -19.46
CA THR A 188 -24.11 -3.24 -18.34
C THR A 188 -22.71 -3.67 -18.80
N SER A 189 -21.86 -2.72 -19.18
CA SER A 189 -20.43 -2.95 -19.32
C SER A 189 -19.81 -2.58 -17.96
N GLY A 190 -19.17 -3.55 -17.28
CA GLY A 190 -18.59 -3.38 -15.95
C GLY A 190 -17.79 -2.09 -15.85
N GLY A 191 -18.34 -1.10 -15.13
CA GLY A 191 -17.81 0.25 -15.08
C GLY A 191 -16.41 0.25 -14.48
N GLN A 192 -15.43 0.70 -15.25
CA GLN A 192 -14.06 0.87 -14.78
C GLN A 192 -14.06 1.89 -13.62
N GLU A 193 -13.62 1.46 -12.44
CA GLU A 193 -13.60 2.32 -11.24
C GLU A 193 -12.80 3.60 -11.49
N SER A 194 -13.24 4.72 -10.92
CA SER A 194 -12.60 6.02 -11.14
C SER A 194 -11.23 6.11 -10.46
N ILE A 195 -10.33 6.92 -11.04
CA ILE A 195 -9.07 7.27 -10.38
C ILE A 195 -9.39 8.23 -9.23
N GLN A 196 -8.91 7.93 -8.04
CA GLN A 196 -9.01 8.83 -6.90
C GLN A 196 -7.62 9.28 -6.47
N LEU A 197 -7.54 10.53 -6.03
CA LEU A 197 -6.40 11.09 -5.31
C LEU A 197 -6.73 11.06 -3.82
N CYS A 198 -6.02 10.23 -3.08
CA CYS A 198 -6.21 10.03 -1.65
C CYS A 198 -5.07 10.64 -0.86
N ASN A 199 -5.38 11.21 0.30
CA ASN A 199 -4.40 11.77 1.23
C ASN A 199 -4.68 11.28 2.65
N GLY A 200 -3.62 11.04 3.42
CA GLY A 200 -3.73 10.65 4.82
C GLY A 200 -2.39 10.69 5.53
N ILE A 201 -2.43 10.58 6.86
CA ILE A 201 -1.23 10.56 7.70
C ILE A 201 -1.01 9.16 8.29
N ARG A 202 0.23 8.68 8.25
CA ARG A 202 0.72 7.51 9.00
C ARG A 202 1.88 7.97 9.87
N ASP A 203 1.71 7.89 11.18
CA ASP A 203 2.68 8.38 12.17
C ASP A 203 3.11 9.84 11.91
N GLN A 204 4.31 10.05 11.36
CA GLN A 204 4.87 11.37 11.03
C GLN A 204 4.99 11.62 9.52
N THR A 205 4.37 10.78 8.70
CA THR A 205 4.43 10.85 7.23
C THR A 205 3.06 11.18 6.65
N ASN A 206 2.99 12.26 5.89
CA ASN A 206 1.87 12.55 5.02
C ASN A 206 2.06 11.77 3.71
N ILE A 207 1.03 11.04 3.30
CA ILE A 207 1.04 10.18 2.13
C ILE A 207 -0.13 10.63 1.25
N VAL A 208 0.20 11.05 0.04
CA VAL A 208 -0.74 11.29 -1.05
C VAL A 208 -0.54 10.18 -2.06
N PHE A 209 -1.59 9.47 -2.45
CA PHE A 209 -1.50 8.47 -3.50
C PHE A 209 -2.66 8.52 -4.48
N SER A 210 -2.39 8.12 -5.70
CA SER A 210 -3.35 8.03 -6.79
C SER A 210 -3.51 6.57 -7.18
N ALA A 211 -4.77 6.10 -7.22
CA ALA A 211 -5.12 4.74 -7.62
C ALA A 211 -6.56 4.68 -8.12
N ARG A 212 -6.90 3.66 -8.91
CA ARG A 212 -8.31 3.31 -9.16
C ARG A 212 -8.87 2.53 -7.98
N GLY A 213 -10.10 2.82 -7.60
CA GLY A 213 -10.73 2.17 -6.47
C GLY A 213 -11.95 2.92 -5.94
N SER A 214 -12.81 2.23 -5.21
CA SER A 214 -13.73 2.88 -4.27
C SER A 214 -12.96 3.49 -3.09
N THR A 215 -13.49 4.55 -2.47
CA THR A 215 -12.85 5.18 -1.30
C THR A 215 -12.64 4.19 -0.16
N ALA A 216 -13.58 3.26 0.05
CA ALA A 216 -13.47 2.23 1.08
C ALA A 216 -12.31 1.26 0.80
N THR A 217 -12.17 0.81 -0.44
CA THR A 217 -11.06 -0.06 -0.87
C THR A 217 -9.71 0.65 -0.71
N LEU A 218 -9.64 1.92 -1.13
CA LEU A 218 -8.42 2.72 -1.04
C LEU A 218 -8.05 3.07 0.40
N GLN A 219 -9.04 3.23 1.28
CA GLN A 219 -8.81 3.37 2.72
C GLN A 219 -8.21 2.11 3.33
N GLN A 220 -8.73 0.92 2.99
CA GLN A 220 -8.15 -0.33 3.44
C GLN A 220 -6.73 -0.53 2.89
N PHE A 221 -6.52 -0.20 1.61
CA PHE A 221 -5.20 -0.22 0.98
C PHE A 221 -4.21 0.68 1.74
N PHE A 222 -4.60 1.90 2.07
CA PHE A 222 -3.82 2.83 2.89
C PHE A 222 -3.50 2.27 4.28
N GLN A 223 -4.48 1.64 4.94
CA GLN A 223 -4.29 1.01 6.26
C GLN A 223 -3.34 -0.18 6.24
N ASN A 224 -3.15 -0.81 5.07
CA ASN A 224 -2.26 -1.96 4.89
C ASN A 224 -0.84 -1.58 4.44
N LEU A 225 -0.56 -0.29 4.20
CA LEU A 225 0.79 0.16 3.86
C LEU A 225 1.75 -0.13 5.03
N GLN A 226 2.91 -0.70 4.75
CA GLN A 226 3.89 -1.04 5.76
C GLN A 226 5.07 -0.08 5.72
N PRO A 227 5.66 0.27 6.87
CA PRO A 227 6.92 0.98 6.90
C PRO A 227 8.05 0.11 6.35
N ASP A 228 9.12 0.73 5.88
CA ASP A 228 10.40 0.06 5.59
C ASP A 228 10.34 -1.09 4.57
N VAL A 229 9.33 -1.11 3.70
CA VAL A 229 9.25 -2.08 2.61
C VAL A 229 10.40 -1.87 1.64
N ASP A 230 11.11 -2.95 1.34
CA ASP A 230 12.15 -2.95 0.31
C ASP A 230 11.51 -2.88 -1.06
N TRP A 231 11.72 -1.76 -1.75
CA TRP A 231 11.16 -1.50 -3.07
C TRP A 231 12.20 -1.58 -4.18
N THR A 232 13.49 -1.57 -3.84
CA THR A 232 14.56 -1.46 -4.84
C THR A 232 14.59 -2.73 -5.68
N PRO A 233 14.36 -2.67 -7.01
CA PRO A 233 14.49 -3.85 -7.85
C PRO A 233 15.87 -4.49 -7.69
N ALA A 234 15.92 -5.83 -7.64
CA ALA A 234 17.18 -6.55 -7.76
C ALA A 234 17.88 -6.13 -9.06
N LYS A 235 19.19 -5.83 -8.97
CA LYS A 235 20.02 -5.42 -10.12
C LYS A 235 20.27 -6.56 -11.08
#